data_AF-A0A1Y1ZQY8-F1
#
_entry.id   AF-A0A1Y1ZQY8-F1
#
_cell.length_a   1.000
_cell.length_b   1.000
_cell.length_c   1.000
_cell.angle_alpha   90.00
_cell.angle_beta   90.00
_cell.angle_gamma   90.00
#
_symmetry.space_group_name_H-M   'P 1'
#
loop_
_entity.id
_entity.type
_entity.pdbx_description
1 polymer ?
#
loop_
_entity_poly.entity_id
_entity_poly.type
_entity_poly.pdbx_seq_one_letter_code
_entity_poly.pdbx_strand_id
1 'polypeptide(L)'
;MEENLIIDISESNKGKEQIIINKKYKFNFSYKRKDNSKVYKCTEYKKINKCKSFIILNDKKEILKYNSSHNHPENEYDVSLSIMNHKIKDGIEKSSIPFGIKIKPLYNKISKEMGLICPEYNSIKSQISRNLTKKLPSNVTTFAEIPSESEYYKTKRGENFMIFKNSNLIIFQSPFQAKLFREYNDDIFVDGTFFIAPKFSYQVFITRTYAKELDSFYTTSFAILKNKEQETYKMLFEKLKKNANTCNNNIRIEPKNLHCDFERAISKAAKTIFPNTNIKYCIWHYKKSLEIKKNKLCYNEVKNNNNIFIYYKAISNLPFINPEYIFDIYVIIKIKSIKNNYCQFLKFLEYFYKTYLIDYDMKIWNYYNNIEHITNNASESLNNYLNNLFPTKPSFYELIDKLNELEHLSYYDYQRKIRGIWKIKKRAINKANEISVLIERFKSIEAKLIDAKCDRNNIINLWFDYLNNLNNII
;
A
#
# COMPACT_ATOMS: atom_id res chain seq x y z
N MET A 1 25.76 56.89 -2.57
CA MET A 1 24.60 55.99 -2.61
C MET A 1 24.65 55.17 -1.35
N GLU A 2 23.73 55.37 -0.41
CA GLU A 2 23.60 54.48 0.74
C GLU A 2 23.27 53.08 0.20
N GLU A 3 24.22 52.14 0.33
CA GLU A 3 23.94 50.74 0.06
C GLU A 3 22.84 50.30 1.04
N ASN A 4 21.65 49.98 0.50
CA ASN A 4 20.60 49.37 1.29
C ASN A 4 21.14 48.07 1.88
N LEU A 5 21.43 48.09 3.19
CA LEU A 5 21.96 46.94 3.92
C LEU A 5 20.90 45.84 3.93
N ILE A 6 21.22 44.70 3.31
CA ILE A 6 20.34 43.54 3.29
C ILE A 6 20.62 42.72 4.54
N ILE A 7 19.58 42.51 5.36
CA ILE A 7 19.63 41.68 6.56
C ILE A 7 18.91 40.37 6.29
N ASP A 8 19.67 39.28 6.28
CA ASP A 8 19.15 37.92 6.26
C ASP A 8 19.17 37.32 7.68
N ILE A 9 18.22 36.44 7.98
CA ILE A 9 18.13 35.74 9.27
C ILE A 9 18.73 34.34 9.10
N SER A 10 19.48 33.90 10.11
CA SER A 10 19.92 32.51 10.24
C SER A 10 19.90 32.06 11.69
N GLU A 11 20.31 30.82 11.94
CA GLU A 11 20.48 30.28 13.28
C GLU A 11 21.82 29.56 13.40
N SER A 12 22.41 29.63 14.59
CA SER A 12 23.58 28.81 14.93
C SER A 12 23.19 27.34 15.08
N ASN A 13 24.18 26.45 15.06
CA ASN A 13 23.98 25.01 15.33
C ASN A 13 23.32 24.73 16.69
N LYS A 14 23.37 25.68 17.65
CA LYS A 14 22.74 25.60 18.97
C LYS A 14 21.34 26.26 19.01
N GLY A 15 20.75 26.61 17.86
CA GLY A 15 19.43 27.23 17.76
C GLY A 15 19.38 28.71 18.17
N LYS A 16 20.52 29.36 18.43
CA LYS A 16 20.56 30.80 18.74
C LYS A 16 20.43 31.64 17.48
N GLU A 17 19.64 32.71 17.58
CA GLU A 17 19.42 33.70 16.53
C GLU A 17 20.74 34.29 16.00
N GLN A 18 20.86 34.33 14.68
CA GLN A 18 21.95 34.95 13.95
C GLN A 18 21.38 35.86 12.87
N ILE A 19 22.15 36.88 12.51
CA ILE A 19 21.85 37.72 11.36
C ILE A 19 23.05 37.78 10.45
N ILE A 20 22.76 38.02 9.17
CA ILE A 20 23.71 38.08 8.09
C ILE A 20 23.53 39.42 7.39
N ILE A 21 24.63 40.13 7.20
CA ILE A 21 24.63 41.44 6.54
C ILE A 21 25.26 41.30 5.16
N ASN A 22 24.55 41.79 4.14
CA ASN A 22 24.96 41.81 2.72
C ASN A 22 25.46 40.46 2.19
N LYS A 23 24.96 39.34 2.76
CA LYS A 23 25.44 37.98 2.48
C LYS A 23 26.97 37.77 2.67
N LYS A 24 27.63 38.63 3.44
CA LYS A 24 29.10 38.65 3.59
C LYS A 24 29.57 38.32 5.00
N TYR A 25 28.87 38.81 6.01
CA TYR A 25 29.28 38.70 7.41
C TYR A 25 28.16 38.17 8.29
N LYS A 26 28.53 37.30 9.24
CA LYS A 26 27.61 36.68 10.20
C LYS A 26 27.77 37.28 11.60
N PHE A 27 26.65 37.51 12.27
CA PHE A 27 26.62 38.03 13.62
C PHE A 27 25.77 37.13 14.53
N ASN A 28 26.28 36.84 15.72
CA ASN A 28 25.56 36.14 16.77
C ASN A 28 24.79 37.14 17.63
N PHE A 29 23.56 36.80 18.01
CA PHE A 29 22.89 37.51 19.09
C PHE A 29 23.75 37.49 20.36
N SER A 30 23.95 38.66 20.96
CA SER A 30 24.76 38.83 22.17
C SER A 30 23.86 39.05 23.40
N TYR A 31 23.09 40.12 23.42
CA TYR A 31 22.19 40.46 24.53
C TYR A 31 21.15 41.50 24.09
N LYS A 32 20.10 41.66 24.92
CA LYS A 32 19.04 42.66 24.75
C LYS A 32 19.31 43.85 25.69
N ARG A 33 19.11 45.07 25.20
CA ARG A 33 19.27 46.32 25.95
C ARG A 33 17.96 46.70 26.68
N LYS A 34 18.03 47.70 27.56
CA LYS A 34 16.88 48.20 28.34
C LYS A 34 15.76 48.78 27.47
N ASP A 35 16.12 49.36 26.32
CA ASP A 35 15.21 49.90 25.30
C ASP A 35 14.66 48.81 24.35
N ASN A 36 14.77 47.54 24.74
CA ASN A 36 14.48 46.35 23.97
C ASN A 36 15.33 46.11 22.70
N SER A 37 16.25 47.00 22.34
CA SER A 37 17.11 46.78 21.17
C SER A 37 18.04 45.58 21.34
N LYS A 38 18.26 44.83 20.26
CA LYS A 38 19.08 43.62 20.25
C LYS A 38 20.47 43.92 19.71
N VAL A 39 21.50 43.51 20.44
CA VAL A 39 22.90 43.66 20.04
C VAL A 39 23.41 42.35 19.47
N TYR A 40 23.96 42.40 18.26
CA TYR A 40 24.59 41.28 17.58
C TYR A 40 26.08 41.57 17.37
N LYS A 41 26.95 40.61 17.65
CA LYS A 41 28.41 40.72 17.48
C LYS A 41 28.89 39.76 16.40
N CYS A 42 29.91 40.14 15.66
CA CYS A 42 30.49 39.29 14.62
C CYS A 42 30.86 37.90 15.19
N THR A 43 30.64 36.83 14.41
CA THR A 43 30.96 35.47 14.85
C THR A 43 32.44 35.24 15.13
N GLU A 44 33.31 36.08 14.56
CA GLU A 44 34.75 36.07 14.75
C GLU A 44 35.21 36.81 16.03
N TYR A 45 34.28 37.43 16.79
CA TYR A 45 34.59 38.19 18.01
C TYR A 45 35.31 37.37 19.10
N LYS A 46 34.97 36.08 19.23
CA LYS A 46 35.60 35.16 20.21
C LYS A 46 36.64 34.22 19.60
N LYS A 47 36.94 34.38 18.31
CA LYS A 47 37.92 33.56 17.58
C LYS A 47 39.27 34.28 17.48
N ILE A 48 40.20 33.71 16.72
CA ILE A 48 41.56 34.24 16.51
C ILE A 48 41.52 35.71 16.07
N ASN A 49 40.62 36.06 15.15
CA ASN A 49 40.48 37.41 14.62
C ASN A 49 40.03 38.43 15.67
N LYS A 50 39.32 38.03 16.75
CA LYS A 50 38.77 38.93 17.78
C LYS A 50 38.00 40.14 17.21
N CYS A 51 37.25 39.92 16.13
CA CYS A 51 36.59 40.98 15.37
C CYS A 51 35.58 41.78 16.21
N LYS A 52 35.76 43.10 16.33
CA LYS A 52 34.91 43.99 17.15
C LYS A 52 33.67 44.54 16.43
N SER A 53 33.42 44.11 15.19
CA SER A 53 32.22 44.49 14.43
C SER A 53 30.95 44.07 15.17
N PHE A 54 29.96 44.96 15.21
CA PHE A 54 28.67 44.74 15.86
C PHE A 54 27.57 45.54 15.19
N ILE A 55 26.33 45.07 15.34
CA ILE A 55 25.13 45.75 14.86
C ILE A 55 24.05 45.72 15.93
N ILE A 56 23.24 46.77 15.99
CA ILE A 56 22.17 46.97 16.94
C ILE A 56 20.89 47.17 16.16
N LEU A 57 19.91 46.31 16.41
CA LEU A 57 18.62 46.35 15.74
C LEU A 57 17.51 46.66 16.75
N ASN A 58 16.48 47.40 16.32
CA ASN A 58 15.24 47.52 17.09
C ASN A 58 14.34 46.28 16.92
N ASP A 59 13.18 46.28 17.57
CA ASP A 59 12.22 45.17 17.48
C ASP A 59 11.67 44.96 16.05
N LYS A 60 11.66 46.00 15.21
CA LYS A 60 11.30 45.95 13.78
C LYS A 60 12.45 45.53 12.87
N LYS A 61 13.62 45.19 13.43
CA LYS A 61 14.87 44.85 12.71
C LYS A 61 15.47 46.00 11.89
N GLU A 62 15.12 47.24 12.21
CA GLU A 62 15.77 48.42 11.64
C GLU A 62 17.09 48.68 12.36
N ILE A 63 18.08 49.18 11.61
CA ILE A 63 19.44 49.39 12.10
C ILE A 63 19.48 50.67 12.95
N LEU A 64 19.73 50.52 14.26
CA LEU A 64 19.96 51.64 15.16
C LEU A 64 21.43 52.07 15.17
N LYS A 65 22.35 51.10 15.05
CA LYS A 65 23.79 51.35 14.99
C LYS A 65 24.50 50.17 14.35
N TYR A 66 25.43 50.43 13.44
CA TYR A 66 26.27 49.41 12.82
C TYR A 66 27.73 49.86 12.79
N ASN A 67 28.63 49.02 13.31
CA ASN A 67 30.06 49.15 13.11
C ASN A 67 30.51 48.10 12.08
N SER A 68 30.73 48.51 10.84
CA SER A 68 31.09 47.64 9.71
C SER A 68 32.57 47.29 9.62
N SER A 69 33.42 47.72 10.56
CA SER A 69 34.87 47.44 10.50
C SER A 69 35.16 45.97 10.85
N HIS A 70 35.54 45.19 9.83
CA HIS A 70 35.98 43.80 9.95
C HIS A 70 37.49 43.68 9.73
N ASN A 71 38.13 42.80 10.50
CA ASN A 71 39.58 42.52 10.42
C ASN A 71 39.86 41.10 9.89
N HIS A 72 38.93 40.56 9.14
CA HIS A 72 39.00 39.25 8.51
C HIS A 72 38.26 39.31 7.17
N PRO A 73 38.60 38.43 6.21
CA PRO A 73 37.95 38.41 4.92
C PRO A 73 36.47 38.06 5.00
N GLU A 74 35.75 38.43 3.95
CA GLU A 74 34.37 38.00 3.70
C GLU A 74 34.33 36.48 3.47
N ASN A 75 33.23 35.83 3.85
CA ASN A 75 33.03 34.40 3.63
C ASN A 75 31.62 34.15 3.12
N GLU A 76 31.40 34.54 1.87
CA GLU A 76 30.09 34.50 1.20
C GLU A 76 29.51 33.07 1.15
N TYR A 77 30.37 32.06 0.98
CA TYR A 77 29.93 30.66 0.93
C TYR A 77 29.35 30.17 2.27
N ASP A 78 30.09 30.32 3.38
CA ASP A 78 29.61 29.86 4.70
C ASP A 78 28.36 30.63 5.16
N VAL A 79 28.28 31.90 4.75
CA VAL A 79 27.12 32.75 4.99
C VAL A 79 25.92 32.23 4.21
N SER A 80 26.05 32.00 2.90
CA SER A 80 25.00 31.40 2.07
C SER A 80 24.59 30.02 2.56
N LEU A 81 25.52 29.19 3.04
CA LEU A 81 25.21 27.89 3.65
C LEU A 81 24.25 28.02 4.84
N SER A 82 24.42 29.08 5.63
CA SER A 82 23.61 29.31 6.83
C SER A 82 22.22 29.85 6.50
N ILE A 83 22.12 30.76 5.52
CA ILE A 83 20.85 31.24 4.98
C ILE A 83 20.06 30.05 4.43
N MET A 84 20.69 29.23 3.59
CA MET A 84 20.03 28.09 2.94
C MET A 84 19.49 27.10 3.97
N ASN A 85 20.30 26.75 4.98
CA ASN A 85 19.88 25.86 6.06
C ASN A 85 18.69 26.44 6.86
N HIS A 86 18.70 27.74 7.14
CA HIS A 86 17.60 28.39 7.86
C HIS A 86 16.31 28.42 7.03
N LYS A 87 16.38 28.84 5.76
CA LYS A 87 15.22 28.85 4.85
C LYS A 87 14.62 27.46 4.65
N ILE A 88 15.44 26.42 4.53
CA ILE A 88 14.94 25.05 4.41
C ILE A 88 14.29 24.59 5.72
N LYS A 89 14.92 24.87 6.86
CA LYS A 89 14.36 24.53 8.17
C LYS A 89 12.99 25.20 8.36
N ASP A 90 12.88 26.49 8.09
CA ASP A 90 11.63 27.25 8.14
C ASP A 90 10.57 26.68 7.16
N GLY A 91 10.97 26.32 5.94
CA GLY A 91 10.10 25.65 4.97
C GLY A 91 9.59 24.27 5.45
N ILE A 92 10.43 23.50 6.15
CA ILE A 92 10.04 22.24 6.78
C ILE A 92 9.09 22.49 7.94
N GLU A 93 9.39 23.46 8.81
CA GLU A 93 8.59 23.81 10.00
C GLU A 93 7.19 24.32 9.63
N LYS A 94 7.06 25.08 8.54
CA LYS A 94 5.76 25.56 8.03
C LYS A 94 4.91 24.48 7.36
N SER A 95 5.49 23.36 6.94
CA SER A 95 4.74 22.29 6.27
C SER A 95 3.87 21.50 7.24
N SER A 96 2.57 21.38 6.98
CA SER A 96 1.67 20.55 7.80
C SER A 96 1.86 19.04 7.60
N ILE A 97 2.57 18.61 6.54
CA ILE A 97 2.74 17.18 6.20
C ILE A 97 4.23 16.89 6.02
N PRO A 98 4.94 16.46 7.09
CA PRO A 98 6.37 16.19 7.04
C PRO A 98 6.77 15.11 6.01
N PHE A 99 6.04 14.00 5.94
CA PHE A 99 6.34 12.89 5.00
C PHE A 99 6.14 13.26 3.52
N GLY A 100 5.35 14.30 3.22
CA GLY A 100 5.14 14.78 1.86
C GLY A 100 6.27 15.66 1.32
N ILE A 101 7.23 16.06 2.16
CA ILE A 101 8.29 16.99 1.78
C ILE A 101 9.32 16.31 0.89
N LYS A 102 9.27 16.60 -0.41
CA LYS A 102 10.34 16.25 -1.33
C LYS A 102 11.51 17.23 -1.17
N ILE A 103 12.62 16.73 -0.61
CA ILE A 103 13.79 17.53 -0.25
C ILE A 103 14.40 18.26 -1.46
N LYS A 104 14.56 17.58 -2.60
CA LYS A 104 15.19 18.17 -3.80
C LYS A 104 14.35 19.30 -4.43
N PRO A 105 13.02 19.17 -4.62
CA PRO A 105 12.16 20.28 -5.02
C PRO A 105 12.21 21.47 -4.05
N LEU A 106 12.18 21.24 -2.74
CA LEU A 106 12.28 22.32 -1.74
C LEU A 106 13.62 23.07 -1.87
N TYR A 107 14.73 22.32 -1.98
CA TYR A 107 16.05 22.88 -2.28
C TYR A 107 16.03 23.72 -3.57
N ASN A 108 15.49 23.17 -4.67
CA ASN A 108 15.50 23.85 -5.96
C ASN A 108 14.72 25.17 -5.91
N LYS A 109 13.60 25.22 -5.17
CA LYS A 109 12.82 26.45 -4.97
C LYS A 109 13.66 27.51 -4.25
N ILE A 110 14.24 27.16 -3.12
CA ILE A 110 15.02 28.10 -2.29
C ILE A 110 16.32 28.52 -2.98
N SER A 111 16.97 27.59 -3.69
CA SER A 111 18.18 27.86 -4.48
C SER A 111 17.94 28.93 -5.54
N LYS A 112 16.79 28.88 -6.24
CA LYS A 112 16.39 29.93 -7.20
C LYS A 112 16.21 31.30 -6.53
N GLU A 113 15.65 31.34 -5.32
CA GLU A 113 15.50 32.58 -4.55
C GLU A 113 16.84 33.15 -4.07
N MET A 114 17.87 32.30 -3.88
CA MET A 114 19.18 32.73 -3.39
C MET A 114 20.09 33.32 -4.46
N GLY A 115 19.91 32.90 -5.72
CA GLY A 115 20.68 33.39 -6.87
C GLY A 115 22.03 32.68 -7.03
N LEU A 116 23.04 33.42 -7.50
CA LEU A 116 24.36 32.90 -7.91
C LEU A 116 25.14 32.20 -6.77
N ILE A 117 25.12 32.78 -5.57
CA ILE A 117 25.87 32.25 -4.42
C ILE A 117 24.95 31.31 -3.64
N CYS A 118 24.86 30.05 -4.10
CA CYS A 118 24.06 29.01 -3.46
C CYS A 118 24.92 27.76 -3.18
N PRO A 119 24.86 27.17 -1.98
CA PRO A 119 25.52 25.90 -1.70
C PRO A 119 24.94 24.78 -2.54
N GLU A 120 25.78 23.81 -2.90
CA GLU A 120 25.32 22.61 -3.58
C GLU A 120 24.39 21.76 -2.71
N TYR A 121 23.49 21.03 -3.38
CA TYR A 121 22.56 20.12 -2.73
C TYR A 121 23.24 19.10 -1.83
N ASN A 122 24.36 18.52 -2.29
CA ASN A 122 25.07 17.48 -1.55
C ASN A 122 25.66 18.01 -0.22
N SER A 123 26.08 19.27 -0.19
CA SER A 123 26.62 19.93 1.01
C SER A 123 25.58 20.08 2.14
N ILE A 124 24.30 20.17 1.79
CA ILE A 124 23.22 20.39 2.77
C ILE A 124 22.27 19.21 2.95
N LYS A 125 22.28 18.22 2.03
CA LYS A 125 21.39 17.05 2.03
C LYS A 125 21.27 16.38 3.40
N SER A 126 22.39 16.15 4.08
CA SER A 126 22.39 15.48 5.39
C SER A 126 21.76 16.32 6.50
N GLN A 127 21.90 17.64 6.43
CA GLN A 127 21.33 18.57 7.39
C GLN A 127 19.81 18.71 7.18
N ILE A 128 19.38 18.79 5.91
CA ILE A 128 17.95 18.79 5.57
C ILE A 128 17.28 17.52 6.07
N SER A 129 17.91 16.37 5.82
CA SER A 129 17.40 15.07 6.26
C SER A 129 17.25 15.04 7.78
N ARG A 130 18.27 15.49 8.53
CA ARG A 130 18.21 15.58 10.00
C ARG A 130 17.09 16.51 10.49
N ASN A 131 16.91 17.68 9.88
CA ASN A 131 15.86 18.61 10.25
C ASN A 131 14.46 18.03 9.96
N LEU A 132 14.31 17.32 8.85
CA LEU A 132 13.08 16.61 8.52
C LEU A 132 12.79 15.51 9.55
N THR A 133 13.77 14.68 9.87
CA THR A 133 13.64 13.60 10.87
C THR A 133 13.25 14.13 12.25
N LYS A 134 13.77 15.30 12.66
CA LYS A 134 13.37 15.95 13.93
C LYS A 134 11.90 16.34 13.99
N LYS A 135 11.27 16.58 12.84
CA LYS A 135 9.84 16.91 12.75
C LYS A 135 8.96 15.67 12.67
N LEU A 136 9.52 14.53 12.27
CA LEU A 136 8.78 13.27 12.22
C LEU A 136 8.48 12.77 13.63
N PRO A 137 7.30 12.16 13.85
CA PRO A 137 7.02 11.51 15.12
C PRO A 137 8.00 10.38 15.39
N SER A 138 8.32 10.16 16.67
CA SER A 138 9.13 9.03 17.11
C SER A 138 8.57 7.73 16.56
N ASN A 139 9.44 6.88 16.03
CA ASN A 139 9.00 5.62 15.45
C ASN A 139 8.40 4.71 16.54
N VAL A 140 7.32 4.03 16.19
CA VAL A 140 6.72 3.00 17.03
C VAL A 140 7.52 1.71 16.83
N THR A 141 7.98 1.11 17.92
CA THR A 141 8.79 -0.12 17.85
C THR A 141 8.01 -1.37 18.26
N THR A 142 6.94 -1.21 19.04
CA THR A 142 6.05 -2.30 19.44
C THR A 142 4.58 -1.96 19.20
N PHE A 143 3.72 -2.97 19.06
CA PHE A 143 2.29 -2.75 18.84
C PHE A 143 1.62 -2.00 20.01
N ALA A 144 2.13 -2.18 21.24
CA ALA A 144 1.61 -1.54 22.45
C ALA A 144 1.93 -0.02 22.50
N GLU A 145 3.04 0.40 21.90
CA GLU A 145 3.48 1.81 21.83
C GLU A 145 2.68 2.66 20.85
N ILE A 146 1.84 2.04 20.02
CA ILE A 146 0.97 2.80 19.12
C ILE A 146 0.09 3.70 19.99
N PRO A 147 -0.05 5.00 19.73
CA PRO A 147 -0.91 5.86 20.53
C PRO A 147 -2.39 5.59 20.25
N SER A 148 -3.29 6.00 21.14
CA SER A 148 -4.75 5.98 20.88
C SER A 148 -5.20 7.13 20.00
N GLU A 149 -4.47 8.24 20.00
CA GLU A 149 -4.78 9.45 19.26
C GLU A 149 -3.54 9.96 18.54
N SER A 150 -3.73 10.49 17.33
CA SER A 150 -2.66 11.06 16.51
C SER A 150 -3.27 11.92 15.41
N GLU A 151 -2.58 13.00 15.02
CA GLU A 151 -2.95 13.80 13.84
C GLU A 151 -2.94 12.96 12.55
N TYR A 152 -2.10 11.92 12.49
CA TYR A 152 -2.01 10.99 11.35
C TYR A 152 -3.25 10.10 11.21
N TYR A 153 -4.10 10.04 12.24
CA TYR A 153 -5.35 9.26 12.22
C TYR A 153 -6.53 10.07 11.70
N LYS A 154 -6.26 11.22 11.07
CA LYS A 154 -7.23 12.02 10.33
C LYS A 154 -6.93 11.94 8.83
N THR A 155 -7.95 11.84 7.99
CA THR A 155 -7.76 11.93 6.54
C THR A 155 -7.23 13.30 6.14
N LYS A 156 -6.71 13.46 4.92
CA LYS A 156 -6.37 14.80 4.38
C LYS A 156 -7.57 15.77 4.33
N ARG A 157 -8.80 15.28 4.50
CA ARG A 157 -10.05 16.09 4.61
C ARG A 157 -10.46 16.38 6.06
N GLY A 158 -9.67 15.96 7.06
CA GLY A 158 -9.95 16.17 8.49
C GLY A 158 -10.89 15.16 9.13
N GLU A 159 -11.28 14.10 8.43
CA GLU A 159 -12.22 13.08 8.92
C GLU A 159 -11.50 12.01 9.75
N ASN A 160 -12.20 11.33 10.66
CA ASN A 160 -11.63 10.19 11.38
C ASN A 160 -11.21 9.09 10.40
N PHE A 161 -9.96 8.65 10.49
CA PHE A 161 -9.42 7.56 9.67
C PHE A 161 -9.24 6.28 10.48
N MET A 162 -8.68 6.35 11.70
CA MET A 162 -8.63 5.18 12.59
C MET A 162 -9.97 4.98 13.29
N ILE A 163 -10.54 3.78 13.21
CA ILE A 163 -11.86 3.46 13.80
C ILE A 163 -11.78 2.45 14.94
N PHE A 164 -10.70 1.67 15.04
CA PHE A 164 -10.56 0.65 16.06
C PHE A 164 -9.09 0.34 16.33
N LYS A 165 -8.78 0.03 17.58
CA LYS A 165 -7.48 -0.45 18.03
C LYS A 165 -7.63 -1.36 19.25
N ASN A 166 -6.85 -2.43 19.28
CA ASN A 166 -6.58 -3.21 20.49
C ASN A 166 -5.11 -3.71 20.49
N SER A 167 -4.81 -4.80 21.19
CA SER A 167 -3.45 -5.38 21.29
C SER A 167 -2.93 -6.06 20.02
N ASN A 168 -3.81 -6.45 19.09
CA ASN A 168 -3.48 -7.27 17.92
C ASN A 168 -3.93 -6.66 16.58
N LEU A 169 -4.78 -5.64 16.61
CA LEU A 169 -5.49 -5.12 15.45
C LEU A 169 -5.67 -3.61 15.55
N ILE A 170 -5.36 -2.92 14.46
CA ILE A 170 -5.75 -1.53 14.22
C ILE A 170 -6.45 -1.46 12.88
N ILE A 171 -7.55 -0.71 12.81
CA ILE A 171 -8.36 -0.56 11.60
C ILE A 171 -8.44 0.91 11.21
N PHE A 172 -8.11 1.18 9.96
CA PHE A 172 -8.28 2.46 9.28
C PHE A 172 -9.37 2.34 8.22
N GLN A 173 -10.41 3.15 8.36
CA GLN A 173 -11.52 3.28 7.43
C GLN A 173 -12.13 4.68 7.55
N SER A 174 -12.00 5.49 6.51
CA SER A 174 -12.65 6.81 6.47
C SER A 174 -14.17 6.70 6.29
N PRO A 175 -14.96 7.77 6.54
CA PRO A 175 -16.38 7.78 6.22
C PRO A 175 -16.68 7.46 4.75
N PHE A 176 -15.84 7.94 3.83
CA PHE A 176 -15.91 7.60 2.42
C PHE A 176 -15.72 6.11 2.16
N GLN A 177 -14.71 5.49 2.77
CA GLN A 177 -14.46 4.07 2.60
C GLN A 177 -15.55 3.19 3.23
N ALA A 178 -16.11 3.62 4.37
CA ALA A 178 -17.27 2.98 4.98
C ALA A 178 -18.51 3.06 4.09
N LYS A 179 -18.73 4.22 3.43
CA LYS A 179 -19.79 4.40 2.42
C LYS A 179 -19.62 3.40 1.27
N LEU A 180 -18.42 3.28 0.71
CA LEU A 180 -18.14 2.33 -0.37
C LEU A 180 -18.35 0.87 0.06
N PHE A 181 -17.90 0.50 1.26
CA PHE A 181 -18.09 -0.84 1.83
C PHE A 181 -19.57 -1.20 1.96
N ARG A 182 -20.42 -0.22 2.27
CA ARG A 182 -21.86 -0.39 2.38
C ARG A 182 -22.55 -0.46 1.01
N GLU A 183 -22.27 0.50 0.14
CA GLU A 183 -22.95 0.65 -1.16
C GLU A 183 -22.60 -0.48 -2.13
N TYR A 184 -21.34 -0.89 -2.12
CA TYR A 184 -20.83 -1.96 -2.97
C TYR A 184 -20.48 -3.17 -2.11
N ASN A 185 -21.48 -3.81 -1.48
CA ASN A 185 -21.19 -4.95 -0.61
C ASN A 185 -21.32 -6.32 -1.31
N ASP A 186 -21.78 -6.37 -2.57
CA ASP A 186 -21.97 -7.63 -3.31
C ASP A 186 -20.71 -8.51 -3.34
N ASP A 187 -19.58 -7.94 -3.77
CA ASP A 187 -18.29 -8.63 -3.85
C ASP A 187 -17.24 -7.89 -3.00
N ILE A 188 -16.80 -8.54 -1.93
CA ILE A 188 -15.73 -8.05 -1.07
C ILE A 188 -14.46 -8.84 -1.33
N PHE A 189 -13.38 -8.14 -1.61
CA PHE A 189 -12.06 -8.71 -1.84
C PHE A 189 -11.18 -8.41 -0.65
N VAL A 190 -10.52 -9.43 -0.10
CA VAL A 190 -9.63 -9.27 1.05
C VAL A 190 -8.27 -9.89 0.76
N ASP A 191 -7.23 -9.18 1.17
CA ASP A 191 -5.85 -9.57 0.88
C ASP A 191 -4.89 -9.10 1.99
N GLY A 192 -3.85 -9.90 2.25
CA GLY A 192 -2.83 -9.63 3.26
C GLY A 192 -1.47 -9.37 2.62
N THR A 193 -0.90 -8.19 2.87
CA THR A 193 0.45 -7.83 2.38
C THR A 193 1.46 -7.71 3.52
N PHE A 194 2.57 -8.45 3.41
CA PHE A 194 3.60 -8.57 4.45
C PHE A 194 4.73 -7.56 4.33
N PHE A 195 5.02 -7.13 3.10
CA PHE A 195 6.21 -6.33 2.80
C PHE A 195 6.07 -4.90 3.33
N ILE A 196 4.87 -4.32 3.24
CA ILE A 196 4.59 -2.98 3.74
C ILE A 196 4.24 -2.95 5.24
N ALA A 197 4.13 -4.11 5.89
CA ALA A 197 3.79 -4.20 7.29
C ALA A 197 4.97 -3.72 8.17
N PRO A 198 4.75 -2.80 9.12
CA PRO A 198 5.77 -2.37 10.08
C PRO A 198 6.41 -3.58 10.76
N LYS A 199 7.70 -3.48 11.13
CA LYS A 199 8.49 -4.61 11.64
C LYS A 199 7.85 -5.36 12.81
N PHE A 200 7.09 -4.66 13.67
CA PHE A 200 6.41 -5.23 14.84
C PHE A 200 5.05 -5.87 14.53
N SER A 201 4.62 -5.85 13.28
CA SER A 201 3.32 -6.39 12.82
C SER A 201 3.54 -7.49 11.80
N TYR A 202 2.54 -8.37 11.68
CA TYR A 202 2.61 -9.51 10.77
C TYR A 202 2.27 -9.09 9.34
N GLN A 203 1.16 -8.36 9.15
CA GLN A 203 0.66 -7.98 7.83
C GLN A 203 -0.17 -6.69 7.88
N VAL A 204 -0.30 -6.03 6.73
CA VAL A 204 -1.39 -5.10 6.45
C VAL A 204 -2.48 -5.85 5.70
N PHE A 205 -3.67 -5.89 6.27
CA PHE A 205 -4.86 -6.50 5.68
C PHE A 205 -5.70 -5.44 5.00
N ILE A 206 -6.08 -5.67 3.75
CA ILE A 206 -6.77 -4.71 2.90
C ILE A 206 -8.13 -5.29 2.53
N THR A 207 -9.19 -4.48 2.68
CA THR A 207 -10.50 -4.83 2.15
C THR A 207 -10.83 -3.92 0.98
N ARG A 208 -11.47 -4.48 -0.04
CA ARG A 208 -11.84 -3.76 -1.27
C ARG A 208 -13.19 -4.22 -1.77
N THR A 209 -13.78 -3.39 -2.61
CA THR A 209 -15.01 -3.68 -3.33
C THR A 209 -14.89 -3.29 -4.80
N TYR A 210 -15.74 -3.88 -5.63
CA TYR A 210 -15.93 -3.51 -7.03
C TYR A 210 -17.21 -2.69 -7.21
N ALA A 211 -17.06 -1.43 -7.61
CA ALA A 211 -18.17 -0.56 -8.00
C ALA A 211 -18.50 -0.83 -9.48
N LYS A 212 -19.53 -1.65 -9.72
CA LYS A 212 -19.90 -2.16 -11.06
C LYS A 212 -20.23 -1.04 -12.04
N GLU A 213 -20.96 -0.02 -11.61
CA GLU A 213 -21.33 1.12 -12.45
C GLU A 213 -20.13 2.00 -12.83
N LEU A 214 -19.03 1.94 -12.08
CA LEU A 214 -17.80 2.67 -12.36
C LEU A 214 -16.71 1.78 -12.98
N ASP A 215 -16.98 0.49 -13.14
CA ASP A 215 -16.03 -0.56 -13.53
C ASP A 215 -14.66 -0.41 -12.82
N SER A 216 -14.70 -0.17 -11.50
CA SER A 216 -13.52 0.22 -10.73
C SER A 216 -13.49 -0.44 -9.36
N PHE A 217 -12.28 -0.80 -8.91
CA PHE A 217 -12.05 -1.35 -7.57
C PHE A 217 -11.64 -0.26 -6.61
N TYR A 218 -12.29 -0.20 -5.47
CA TYR A 218 -11.99 0.77 -4.41
C TYR A 218 -11.63 0.08 -3.11
N THR A 219 -10.63 0.64 -2.41
CA THR A 219 -10.22 0.15 -1.10
C THR A 219 -11.15 0.69 -0.01
N THR A 220 -11.70 -0.21 0.79
CA THR A 220 -12.71 0.07 1.81
C THR A 220 -12.17 0.04 3.23
N SER A 221 -10.99 -0.53 3.45
CA SER A 221 -10.26 -0.37 4.71
C SER A 221 -8.82 -0.84 4.58
N PHE A 222 -7.99 -0.38 5.51
CA PHE A 222 -6.68 -0.94 5.80
C PHE A 222 -6.64 -1.36 7.27
N ALA A 223 -6.00 -2.47 7.59
CA ALA A 223 -5.81 -2.90 8.96
C ALA A 223 -4.39 -3.42 9.18
N ILE A 224 -3.80 -3.10 10.34
CA ILE A 224 -2.49 -3.62 10.73
C ILE A 224 -2.71 -4.73 11.75
N LEU A 225 -2.27 -5.94 11.41
CA LEU A 225 -2.51 -7.14 12.20
C LEU A 225 -1.20 -7.67 12.79
N LYS A 226 -1.23 -8.05 14.06
CA LYS A 226 -0.11 -8.69 14.76
C LYS A 226 -0.05 -10.20 14.53
N ASN A 227 -1.15 -10.83 14.13
CA ASN A 227 -1.26 -12.27 13.89
C ASN A 227 -2.24 -12.60 12.74
N LYS A 228 -2.42 -13.89 12.45
CA LYS A 228 -3.35 -14.45 11.45
C LYS A 228 -4.45 -15.31 12.10
N GLU A 229 -4.82 -14.99 13.32
CA GLU A 229 -5.81 -15.78 14.06
C GLU A 229 -7.23 -15.49 13.57
N GLN A 230 -8.08 -16.51 13.59
CA GLN A 230 -9.49 -16.38 13.19
C GLN A 230 -10.23 -15.29 13.99
N GLU A 231 -9.96 -15.16 15.29
CA GLU A 231 -10.61 -14.17 16.14
C GLU A 231 -10.23 -12.73 15.76
N THR A 232 -8.99 -12.51 15.34
CA THR A 232 -8.54 -11.20 14.83
C THR A 232 -9.30 -10.80 13.58
N TYR A 233 -9.46 -11.73 12.62
CA TYR A 233 -10.25 -11.47 11.41
C TYR A 233 -11.74 -11.28 11.70
N LYS A 234 -12.29 -12.06 12.63
CA LYS A 234 -13.70 -11.95 13.04
C LYS A 234 -13.98 -10.56 13.60
N MET A 235 -13.15 -10.11 14.55
CA MET A 235 -13.24 -8.77 15.12
C MET A 235 -13.03 -7.67 14.06
N LEU A 236 -12.12 -7.86 13.10
CA LEU A 236 -11.97 -6.94 11.97
C LEU A 236 -13.28 -6.79 11.20
N PHE A 237 -13.89 -7.90 10.77
CA PHE A 237 -15.14 -7.88 10.01
C PHE A 237 -16.31 -7.29 10.82
N GLU A 238 -16.41 -7.61 12.11
CA GLU A 238 -17.41 -7.03 13.02
C GLU A 238 -17.29 -5.50 13.10
N LYS A 239 -16.07 -4.99 13.25
CA LYS A 239 -15.83 -3.53 13.36
C LYS A 239 -16.12 -2.82 12.04
N LEU A 240 -15.74 -3.38 10.90
CA LEU A 240 -16.09 -2.82 9.59
C LEU A 240 -17.61 -2.80 9.38
N LYS A 241 -18.31 -3.91 9.67
CA LYS A 241 -19.78 -4.00 9.58
C LYS A 241 -20.46 -2.98 10.50
N LYS A 242 -20.01 -2.88 11.75
CA LYS A 242 -20.55 -1.91 12.71
C LYS A 242 -20.33 -0.47 12.24
N ASN A 243 -19.13 -0.13 11.78
CA ASN A 243 -18.80 1.23 11.36
C ASN A 243 -19.63 1.66 10.14
N ALA A 244 -19.80 0.77 9.15
CA ALA A 244 -20.60 1.06 7.97
C ALA A 244 -22.13 1.20 8.25
N ASN A 245 -22.61 0.62 9.35
CA ASN A 245 -23.99 0.74 9.82
C ASN A 245 -24.28 2.02 10.62
N THR A 246 -23.28 2.83 10.97
CA THR A 246 -23.50 4.03 11.82
C THR A 246 -24.29 5.16 11.13
N CYS A 247 -24.50 5.10 9.81
CA CYS A 247 -25.39 6.02 9.11
C CYS A 247 -26.77 5.36 8.94
N ASN A 248 -27.83 5.98 9.46
CA ASN A 248 -29.25 5.54 9.45
C ASN A 248 -29.82 5.19 8.05
N ASN A 249 -29.36 4.10 7.45
CA ASN A 249 -29.87 3.58 6.19
C ASN A 249 -30.26 2.11 6.39
N ASN A 250 -31.42 1.71 5.87
CA ASN A 250 -31.94 0.33 5.88
C ASN A 250 -31.12 -0.68 5.05
N ILE A 251 -29.86 -0.37 4.70
CA ILE A 251 -29.01 -1.23 3.88
C ILE A 251 -28.41 -2.32 4.77
N ARG A 252 -28.87 -3.56 4.58
CA ARG A 252 -28.26 -4.72 5.21
C ARG A 252 -26.89 -4.99 4.57
N ILE A 253 -25.83 -4.96 5.38
CA ILE A 253 -24.47 -5.31 4.96
C ILE A 253 -24.31 -6.83 5.06
N GLU A 254 -24.60 -7.52 3.97
CA GLU A 254 -24.46 -8.96 3.82
C GLU A 254 -23.86 -9.26 2.45
N PRO A 255 -22.54 -9.41 2.36
CA PRO A 255 -21.89 -9.66 1.08
C PRO A 255 -22.38 -10.95 0.42
N LYS A 256 -22.53 -10.92 -0.91
CA LYS A 256 -22.85 -12.12 -1.68
C LYS A 256 -21.63 -13.02 -1.80
N ASN A 257 -20.48 -12.43 -2.09
CA ASN A 257 -19.21 -13.15 -2.22
C ASN A 257 -18.10 -12.44 -1.42
N LEU A 258 -17.29 -13.24 -0.74
CA LEU A 258 -16.03 -12.81 -0.15
C LEU A 258 -14.89 -13.55 -0.83
N HIS A 259 -14.08 -12.80 -1.56
CA HIS A 259 -12.91 -13.28 -2.29
C HIS A 259 -11.68 -13.17 -1.40
N CYS A 260 -11.02 -14.29 -1.13
CA CYS A 260 -9.86 -14.33 -0.25
C CYS A 260 -8.84 -15.40 -0.65
N ASP A 261 -7.69 -15.39 0.00
CA ASP A 261 -6.68 -16.44 -0.14
C ASP A 261 -7.11 -17.75 0.51
N PHE A 262 -6.39 -18.84 0.23
CA PHE A 262 -6.58 -20.15 0.85
C PHE A 262 -6.10 -20.15 2.32
N GLU A 263 -6.77 -19.35 3.14
CA GLU A 263 -6.55 -19.21 4.58
C GLU A 263 -7.86 -19.41 5.33
N ARG A 264 -8.01 -20.60 5.94
CA ARG A 264 -9.22 -21.01 6.66
C ARG A 264 -9.64 -20.03 7.77
N ALA A 265 -8.70 -19.34 8.39
CA ALA A 265 -8.99 -18.37 9.44
C ALA A 265 -9.84 -17.20 8.89
N ILE A 266 -9.55 -16.73 7.67
CA ILE A 266 -10.31 -15.66 7.01
C ILE A 266 -11.71 -16.15 6.67
N SER A 267 -11.83 -17.31 6.01
CA SER A 267 -13.13 -17.81 5.55
C SER A 267 -14.06 -18.20 6.69
N LYS A 268 -13.54 -18.80 7.76
CA LYS A 268 -14.32 -19.10 8.98
C LYS A 268 -14.78 -17.82 9.68
N ALA A 269 -13.90 -16.82 9.82
CA ALA A 269 -14.26 -15.54 10.39
C ALA A 269 -15.35 -14.83 9.56
N ALA A 270 -15.18 -14.78 8.23
CA ALA A 270 -16.16 -14.23 7.31
C ALA A 270 -17.53 -14.91 7.44
N LYS A 271 -17.57 -16.25 7.43
CA LYS A 271 -18.81 -17.02 7.63
C LYS A 271 -19.45 -16.83 9.00
N THR A 272 -18.68 -16.47 10.02
CA THR A 272 -19.23 -16.15 11.34
C THR A 272 -19.97 -14.80 11.32
N ILE A 273 -19.45 -13.81 10.58
CA ILE A 273 -19.99 -12.43 10.56
C ILE A 273 -21.02 -12.20 9.44
N PHE A 274 -20.87 -12.94 8.34
CA PHE A 274 -21.73 -12.93 7.16
C PHE A 274 -22.12 -14.38 6.82
N PRO A 275 -23.06 -14.99 7.56
CA PRO A 275 -23.40 -16.41 7.40
C PRO A 275 -23.75 -16.81 5.96
N ASN A 276 -24.38 -15.87 5.23
CA ASN A 276 -24.88 -16.11 3.88
C ASN A 276 -23.86 -15.81 2.78
N THR A 277 -22.67 -15.27 3.11
CA THR A 277 -21.65 -14.97 2.09
C THR A 277 -21.10 -16.24 1.46
N ASN A 278 -20.98 -16.28 0.14
CA ASN A 278 -20.18 -17.31 -0.52
C ASN A 278 -18.70 -16.98 -0.35
N ILE A 279 -17.90 -17.98 0.01
CA ILE A 279 -16.44 -17.82 -0.01
C ILE A 279 -15.95 -18.15 -1.41
N LYS A 280 -15.03 -17.35 -1.93
CA LYS A 280 -14.40 -17.54 -3.24
C LYS A 280 -12.89 -17.48 -3.09
N TYR A 281 -12.23 -18.62 -3.21
CA TYR A 281 -10.78 -18.68 -3.03
C TYR A 281 -10.02 -18.27 -4.29
N CYS A 282 -9.07 -17.36 -4.14
CA CYS A 282 -8.30 -16.77 -5.24
C CYS A 282 -7.57 -17.82 -6.11
N ILE A 283 -7.90 -17.85 -7.41
CA ILE A 283 -7.30 -18.77 -8.39
C ILE A 283 -5.81 -18.51 -8.58
N TRP A 284 -5.35 -17.26 -8.50
CA TRP A 284 -3.92 -16.97 -8.60
C TRP A 284 -3.14 -17.64 -7.47
N HIS A 285 -3.64 -17.51 -6.23
CA HIS A 285 -3.03 -18.16 -5.07
C HIS A 285 -3.09 -19.68 -5.15
N TYR A 286 -4.19 -20.25 -5.67
CA TYR A 286 -4.29 -21.68 -6.00
C TYR A 286 -3.16 -22.11 -6.96
N LYS A 287 -3.07 -21.47 -8.13
CA LYS A 287 -2.06 -21.79 -9.14
C LYS A 287 -0.63 -21.59 -8.62
N LYS A 288 -0.39 -20.52 -7.86
CA LYS A 288 0.92 -20.23 -7.27
C LYS A 288 1.34 -21.28 -6.25
N SER A 289 0.42 -21.70 -5.39
CA SER A 289 0.65 -22.76 -4.40
C SER A 289 0.98 -24.10 -5.08
N LEU A 290 0.23 -24.46 -6.13
CA LEU A 290 0.53 -25.65 -6.94
C LEU A 290 1.90 -25.56 -7.63
N GLU A 291 2.25 -24.41 -8.20
CA GLU A 291 3.53 -24.20 -8.86
C GLU A 291 4.71 -24.40 -7.89
N ILE A 292 4.63 -23.80 -6.69
CA ILE A 292 5.66 -23.95 -5.65
C ILE A 292 5.82 -25.42 -5.26
N LYS A 293 4.71 -26.14 -5.05
CA LYS A 293 4.74 -27.55 -4.65
C LYS A 293 5.22 -28.47 -5.77
N LYS A 294 4.79 -28.21 -7.01
CA LYS A 294 5.30 -28.89 -8.20
C LYS A 294 6.80 -28.68 -8.36
N ASN A 295 7.30 -27.45 -8.19
CA ASN A 295 8.73 -27.15 -8.25
C ASN A 295 9.53 -27.91 -7.17
N LYS A 296 8.98 -28.00 -5.95
CA LYS A 296 9.62 -28.71 -4.85
C LYS A 296 9.64 -30.24 -5.04
N LEU A 297 8.56 -30.81 -5.55
CA LEU A 297 8.36 -32.27 -5.54
C LEU A 297 8.74 -32.94 -6.86
N CYS A 298 8.33 -32.38 -8.00
CA CYS A 298 8.34 -33.08 -9.29
C CYS A 298 8.78 -32.20 -10.48
N TYR A 299 9.61 -31.18 -10.24
CA TYR A 299 10.07 -30.25 -11.29
C TYR A 299 10.66 -30.95 -12.51
N ASN A 300 11.63 -31.86 -12.31
CA ASN A 300 12.31 -32.54 -13.41
C ASN A 300 11.36 -33.46 -14.19
N GLU A 301 10.48 -34.20 -13.50
CA GLU A 301 9.48 -35.06 -14.15
C GLU A 301 8.54 -34.23 -15.03
N VAL A 302 8.00 -33.12 -14.51
CA VAL A 302 7.09 -32.24 -15.27
C VAL A 302 7.82 -31.57 -16.44
N LYS A 303 9.07 -31.14 -16.25
CA LYS A 303 9.84 -30.45 -17.30
C LYS A 303 10.19 -31.38 -18.46
N ASN A 304 10.53 -32.63 -18.17
CA ASN A 304 11.08 -33.56 -19.17
C ASN A 304 10.02 -34.49 -19.79
N ASN A 305 8.77 -34.45 -19.33
CA ASN A 305 7.71 -35.33 -19.82
C ASN A 305 6.43 -34.53 -20.14
N ASN A 306 6.08 -34.47 -21.42
CA ASN A 306 4.92 -33.72 -21.90
C ASN A 306 3.60 -34.24 -21.31
N ASN A 307 3.45 -35.56 -21.08
CA ASN A 307 2.23 -36.12 -20.49
C ASN A 307 2.04 -35.64 -19.05
N ILE A 308 3.12 -35.59 -18.26
CA ILE A 308 3.08 -35.09 -16.88
C ILE A 308 2.79 -33.59 -16.87
N PHE A 309 3.37 -32.84 -17.81
CA PHE A 309 3.05 -31.43 -17.99
C PHE A 309 1.56 -31.19 -18.27
N ILE A 310 0.96 -31.98 -19.18
CA ILE A 310 -0.48 -31.93 -19.47
C ILE A 310 -1.30 -32.26 -18.21
N TYR A 311 -0.94 -33.31 -17.46
CA TYR A 311 -1.62 -33.66 -16.21
C TYR A 311 -1.54 -32.56 -15.15
N TYR A 312 -0.36 -31.98 -14.96
CA TYR A 312 -0.19 -30.84 -14.05
C TYR A 312 -1.06 -29.65 -14.47
N LYS A 313 -1.07 -29.33 -15.76
CA LYS A 313 -1.90 -28.26 -16.32
C LYS A 313 -3.39 -28.52 -16.10
N ALA A 314 -3.86 -29.74 -16.35
CA ALA A 314 -5.23 -30.17 -16.07
C ALA A 314 -5.59 -29.95 -14.59
N ILE A 315 -4.75 -30.41 -13.65
CA ILE A 315 -4.93 -30.17 -12.20
C ILE A 315 -5.01 -28.66 -11.88
N SER A 316 -4.12 -27.85 -12.47
CA SER A 316 -4.11 -26.40 -12.25
C SER A 316 -5.34 -25.66 -12.79
N ASN A 317 -6.12 -26.30 -13.65
CA ASN A 317 -7.29 -25.74 -14.33
C ASN A 317 -8.62 -26.36 -13.86
N LEU A 318 -8.60 -27.29 -12.90
CA LEU A 318 -9.79 -27.86 -12.26
C LEU A 318 -10.80 -26.84 -11.69
N PRO A 319 -10.42 -25.61 -11.27
CA PRO A 319 -11.41 -24.61 -10.88
C PRO A 319 -12.45 -24.27 -11.96
N PHE A 320 -12.20 -24.59 -13.23
CA PHE A 320 -13.03 -24.17 -14.36
C PHE A 320 -13.87 -25.29 -14.98
N ILE A 321 -14.03 -26.43 -14.31
CA ILE A 321 -14.88 -27.54 -14.77
C ILE A 321 -16.00 -27.82 -13.79
N ASN A 322 -17.02 -28.55 -14.23
CA ASN A 322 -18.06 -29.01 -13.32
C ASN A 322 -17.44 -29.79 -12.14
N PRO A 323 -17.70 -29.38 -10.87
CA PRO A 323 -17.17 -30.03 -9.68
C PRO A 323 -17.39 -31.54 -9.62
N GLU A 324 -18.45 -32.05 -10.23
CA GLU A 324 -18.81 -33.47 -10.21
C GLU A 324 -17.78 -34.37 -10.89
N TYR A 325 -16.96 -33.84 -11.81
CA TYR A 325 -15.94 -34.64 -12.52
C TYR A 325 -14.52 -34.39 -12.02
N ILE A 326 -14.32 -33.48 -11.05
CA ILE A 326 -12.98 -33.16 -10.52
C ILE A 326 -12.31 -34.41 -9.95
N PHE A 327 -13.04 -35.18 -9.14
CA PHE A 327 -12.50 -36.38 -8.50
C PHE A 327 -12.20 -37.48 -9.53
N ASP A 328 -13.10 -37.69 -10.50
CA ASP A 328 -12.92 -38.66 -11.57
C ASP A 328 -11.67 -38.36 -12.42
N ILE A 329 -11.48 -37.10 -12.81
CA ILE A 329 -10.29 -36.64 -13.55
C ILE A 329 -9.02 -36.84 -12.72
N TYR A 330 -9.06 -36.53 -11.42
CA TYR A 330 -7.94 -36.78 -10.52
C TYR A 330 -7.58 -38.28 -10.47
N VAL A 331 -8.57 -39.17 -10.35
CA VAL A 331 -8.38 -40.62 -10.31
C VAL A 331 -7.78 -41.12 -11.62
N ILE A 332 -8.26 -40.67 -12.77
CA ILE A 332 -7.70 -41.05 -14.08
C ILE A 332 -6.23 -40.64 -14.19
N ILE A 333 -5.90 -39.39 -13.83
CA ILE A 333 -4.52 -38.89 -13.83
C ILE A 333 -3.64 -39.73 -12.89
N LYS A 334 -4.16 -40.07 -11.70
CA LYS A 334 -3.45 -40.92 -10.72
C LYS A 334 -3.19 -42.32 -11.27
N ILE A 335 -4.19 -43.00 -11.84
CA ILE A 335 -4.02 -44.33 -12.44
C ILE A 335 -3.00 -44.30 -13.57
N LYS A 336 -3.07 -43.31 -14.47
CA LYS A 336 -2.10 -43.16 -15.56
C LYS A 336 -0.69 -42.92 -15.01
N SER A 337 -0.56 -42.16 -13.93
CA SER A 337 0.72 -41.88 -13.28
C SER A 337 1.33 -43.11 -12.60
N ILE A 338 0.50 -43.97 -11.99
CA ILE A 338 0.91 -45.27 -11.43
C ILE A 338 1.40 -46.20 -12.55
N LYS A 339 0.63 -46.36 -13.62
CA LYS A 339 0.97 -47.24 -14.75
C LYS A 339 2.31 -46.87 -15.40
N ASN A 340 2.67 -45.59 -15.40
CA ASN A 340 3.90 -45.09 -16.02
C ASN A 340 5.02 -44.81 -15.01
N ASN A 341 4.87 -45.22 -13.74
CA ASN A 341 5.87 -45.04 -12.68
C ASN A 341 6.32 -43.58 -12.46
N TYR A 342 5.40 -42.61 -12.52
CA TYR A 342 5.68 -41.19 -12.24
C TYR A 342 5.74 -40.90 -10.74
N CYS A 343 6.75 -41.46 -10.07
CA CYS A 343 6.86 -41.52 -8.61
C CYS A 343 6.84 -40.14 -7.93
N GLN A 344 7.52 -39.13 -8.48
CA GLN A 344 7.52 -37.80 -7.84
C GLN A 344 6.22 -37.05 -8.11
N PHE A 345 5.63 -37.20 -9.30
CA PHE A 345 4.33 -36.63 -9.60
C PHE A 345 3.22 -37.23 -8.72
N LEU A 346 3.30 -38.52 -8.37
CA LEU A 346 2.37 -39.15 -7.41
C LEU A 346 2.41 -38.48 -6.03
N LYS A 347 3.59 -38.04 -5.54
CA LYS A 347 3.69 -37.26 -4.29
C LYS A 347 3.01 -35.90 -4.42
N PHE A 348 3.11 -35.26 -5.57
CA PHE A 348 2.37 -34.02 -5.85
C PHE A 348 0.85 -34.27 -5.87
N LEU A 349 0.38 -35.36 -6.49
CA LEU A 349 -1.03 -35.73 -6.49
C LEU A 349 -1.56 -36.08 -5.10
N GLU A 350 -0.75 -36.68 -4.24
CA GLU A 350 -1.12 -36.94 -2.84
C GLU A 350 -1.27 -35.62 -2.06
N TYR A 351 -0.33 -34.69 -2.25
CA TYR A 351 -0.44 -33.33 -1.69
C TYR A 351 -1.72 -32.64 -2.17
N PHE A 352 -2.02 -32.71 -3.47
CA PHE A 352 -3.23 -32.12 -4.05
C PHE A 352 -4.50 -32.69 -3.41
N TYR A 353 -4.58 -34.01 -3.30
CA TYR A 353 -5.72 -34.70 -2.71
C TYR A 353 -5.97 -34.28 -1.25
N LYS A 354 -4.94 -34.36 -0.41
CA LYS A 354 -5.05 -33.96 1.01
C LYS A 354 -5.48 -32.50 1.13
N THR A 355 -4.88 -31.61 0.36
CA THR A 355 -5.10 -30.16 0.50
C THR A 355 -6.42 -29.70 -0.12
N TYR A 356 -6.72 -30.06 -1.37
CA TYR A 356 -7.81 -29.42 -2.13
C TYR A 356 -9.05 -30.31 -2.28
N LEU A 357 -8.94 -31.63 -2.07
CA LEU A 357 -10.06 -32.56 -2.17
C LEU A 357 -10.58 -33.02 -0.80
N ILE A 358 -9.73 -33.06 0.23
CA ILE A 358 -10.14 -33.34 1.62
C ILE A 358 -10.30 -32.04 2.41
N ASP A 359 -9.24 -31.23 2.46
CA ASP A 359 -9.17 -30.09 3.39
C ASP A 359 -10.04 -28.89 2.97
N TYR A 360 -10.29 -28.70 1.67
CA TYR A 360 -11.14 -27.62 1.17
C TYR A 360 -12.35 -28.19 0.42
N ASP A 361 -13.52 -27.59 0.63
CA ASP A 361 -14.70 -27.89 -0.18
C ASP A 361 -14.48 -27.40 -1.62
N MET A 362 -14.57 -28.34 -2.56
CA MET A 362 -14.41 -28.12 -4.00
C MET A 362 -15.30 -27.02 -4.54
N LYS A 363 -16.52 -26.86 -3.99
CA LYS A 363 -17.47 -25.85 -4.45
C LYS A 363 -16.99 -24.41 -4.18
N ILE A 364 -16.13 -24.23 -3.17
CA ILE A 364 -15.65 -22.91 -2.72
C ILE A 364 -14.55 -22.37 -3.63
N TRP A 365 -13.65 -23.24 -4.12
CA TRP A 365 -12.57 -22.84 -5.01
C TRP A 365 -12.89 -23.06 -6.51
N ASN A 366 -14.10 -23.53 -6.83
CA ASN A 366 -14.57 -23.72 -8.19
C ASN A 366 -15.35 -22.50 -8.73
N TYR A 367 -15.14 -22.22 -10.01
CA TYR A 367 -15.60 -21.05 -10.76
C TYR A 367 -16.39 -21.43 -12.02
N TYR A 368 -16.75 -22.71 -12.21
CA TYR A 368 -17.49 -23.22 -13.36
C TYR A 368 -18.78 -22.45 -13.68
N ASN A 369 -19.53 -22.06 -12.64
CA ASN A 369 -20.79 -21.33 -12.76
C ASN A 369 -20.66 -19.83 -12.47
N ASN A 370 -19.48 -19.33 -12.13
CA ASN A 370 -19.30 -17.93 -11.78
C ASN A 370 -17.86 -17.50 -12.10
N ILE A 371 -17.66 -17.06 -13.35
CA ILE A 371 -16.39 -16.59 -13.92
C ILE A 371 -16.15 -15.11 -13.59
N GLU A 372 -17.15 -14.41 -13.03
CA GLU A 372 -16.99 -13.01 -12.68
C GLU A 372 -15.88 -12.85 -11.62
N HIS A 373 -14.98 -11.90 -11.87
CA HIS A 373 -13.86 -11.58 -10.98
C HIS A 373 -12.84 -12.70 -10.71
N ILE A 374 -12.67 -13.69 -11.60
CA ILE A 374 -11.60 -14.70 -11.53
C ILE A 374 -10.20 -14.07 -11.34
N THR A 375 -9.97 -12.90 -11.93
CA THR A 375 -8.64 -12.27 -11.93
C THR A 375 -8.47 -11.36 -10.70
N ASN A 376 -7.58 -11.76 -9.80
CA ASN A 376 -7.16 -10.92 -8.66
C ASN A 376 -6.19 -9.80 -9.08
N ASN A 377 -6.07 -9.52 -10.38
CA ASN A 377 -5.23 -8.47 -10.95
C ASN A 377 -5.41 -7.13 -10.23
N ALA A 378 -6.62 -6.84 -9.74
CA ALA A 378 -6.88 -5.61 -8.99
C ALA A 378 -6.08 -5.58 -7.67
N SER A 379 -6.16 -6.63 -6.85
CA SER A 379 -5.46 -6.73 -5.57
C SER A 379 -3.96 -6.87 -5.75
N GLU A 380 -3.52 -7.67 -6.73
CA GLU A 380 -2.11 -7.78 -7.10
C GLU A 380 -1.54 -6.45 -7.59
N SER A 381 -2.27 -5.72 -8.44
CA SER A 381 -1.86 -4.39 -8.90
C SER A 381 -1.72 -3.41 -7.72
N LEU A 382 -2.62 -3.47 -6.73
CA LEU A 382 -2.52 -2.65 -5.54
C LEU A 382 -1.33 -3.08 -4.68
N ASN A 383 -1.11 -4.38 -4.45
CA ASN A 383 0.04 -4.87 -3.70
C ASN A 383 1.36 -4.48 -4.38
N ASN A 384 1.44 -4.61 -5.70
CA ASN A 384 2.62 -4.19 -6.46
C ASN A 384 2.83 -2.68 -6.35
N TYR A 385 1.75 -1.88 -6.47
CA TYR A 385 1.83 -0.44 -6.27
C TYR A 385 2.33 -0.10 -4.86
N LEU A 386 1.75 -0.72 -3.82
CA LEU A 386 2.14 -0.54 -2.42
C LEU A 386 3.59 -0.95 -2.17
N ASN A 387 4.03 -2.09 -2.71
CA ASN A 387 5.42 -2.54 -2.57
C ASN A 387 6.40 -1.57 -3.24
N ASN A 388 6.02 -0.98 -4.38
CA ASN A 388 6.84 0.00 -5.07
C ASN A 388 6.89 1.37 -4.36
N LEU A 389 5.95 1.67 -3.46
CA LEU A 389 6.01 2.88 -2.64
C LEU A 389 7.11 2.82 -1.58
N PHE A 390 7.50 1.62 -1.14
CA PHE A 390 8.40 1.45 -0.01
C PHE A 390 9.65 0.64 -0.43
N PRO A 391 10.85 1.25 -0.46
CA PRO A 391 12.08 0.50 -0.74
C PRO A 391 12.41 -0.55 0.34
N THR A 392 11.97 -0.29 1.57
CA THR A 392 12.16 -1.17 2.75
C THR A 392 10.91 -1.11 3.63
N LYS A 393 10.79 -1.98 4.64
CA LYS A 393 9.65 -1.96 5.57
C LYS A 393 9.46 -0.55 6.17
N PRO A 394 8.29 0.08 6.00
CA PRO A 394 8.07 1.44 6.46
C PRO A 394 7.97 1.53 7.99
N SER A 395 8.19 2.73 8.49
CA SER A 395 7.77 3.08 9.85
C SER A 395 6.24 3.12 9.95
N PHE A 396 5.70 3.03 11.17
CA PHE A 396 4.25 3.06 11.39
C PHE A 396 3.59 4.32 10.81
N TYR A 397 4.15 5.50 11.09
CA TYR A 397 3.59 6.77 10.62
C TYR A 397 3.78 7.00 9.12
N GLU A 398 4.90 6.56 8.56
CA GLU A 398 5.15 6.61 7.11
C GLU A 398 4.12 5.77 6.35
N LEU A 399 3.83 4.56 6.85
CA LEU A 399 2.78 3.73 6.28
C LEU A 399 1.44 4.47 6.30
N ILE A 400 1.03 5.01 7.46
CA ILE A 400 -0.28 5.67 7.60
C ILE A 400 -0.39 6.90 6.70
N ASP A 401 0.65 7.73 6.58
CA ASP A 401 0.63 8.88 5.68
C ASP A 401 0.39 8.45 4.22
N LYS A 402 1.03 7.36 3.76
CA LYS A 402 0.82 6.81 2.41
C LYS A 402 -0.54 6.16 2.21
N LEU A 403 -1.06 5.45 3.20
CA LEU A 403 -2.42 4.91 3.15
C LEU A 403 -3.47 6.03 3.10
N ASN A 404 -3.22 7.15 3.78
CA ASN A 404 -4.06 8.34 3.74
C ASN A 404 -3.98 9.07 2.39
N GLU A 405 -2.79 9.16 1.79
CA GLU A 405 -2.61 9.65 0.41
C GLU A 405 -3.42 8.79 -0.59
N LEU A 406 -3.38 7.45 -0.44
CA LEU A 406 -4.17 6.53 -1.25
C LEU A 406 -5.67 6.71 -1.08
N GLU A 407 -6.13 6.84 0.17
CA GLU A 407 -7.53 7.13 0.49
C GLU A 407 -7.99 8.44 -0.19
N HIS A 408 -7.16 9.48 -0.13
CA HIS A 408 -7.46 10.79 -0.69
C HIS A 408 -7.55 10.77 -2.22
N LEU A 409 -6.62 10.09 -2.89
CA LEU A 409 -6.64 9.93 -4.35
C LEU A 409 -7.85 9.12 -4.80
N SER A 410 -8.17 8.05 -4.08
CA SER A 410 -9.33 7.19 -4.31
C SER A 410 -10.64 7.97 -4.20
N TYR A 411 -10.77 8.86 -3.20
CA TYR A 411 -11.93 9.74 -3.05
C TYR A 411 -12.16 10.61 -4.28
N TYR A 412 -11.13 11.32 -4.77
CA TYR A 412 -11.30 12.19 -5.93
C TYR A 412 -11.54 11.44 -7.23
N ASP A 413 -10.91 10.28 -7.42
CA ASP A 413 -11.20 9.41 -8.57
C ASP A 413 -12.69 9.02 -8.60
N TYR A 414 -13.21 8.54 -7.47
CA TYR A 414 -14.63 8.19 -7.33
C TYR A 414 -15.55 9.39 -7.60
N GLN A 415 -15.28 10.56 -6.98
CA GLN A 415 -16.09 11.77 -7.16
C GLN A 415 -16.10 12.27 -8.61
N ARG A 416 -14.97 12.17 -9.31
CA ARG A 416 -14.87 12.58 -10.72
C ARG A 416 -15.65 11.63 -11.63
N LYS A 417 -15.59 10.32 -11.39
CA LYS A 417 -16.31 9.33 -12.19
C LYS A 417 -17.82 9.41 -11.96
N ILE A 418 -18.27 9.51 -10.71
CA ILE A 418 -19.71 9.56 -10.42
C ILE A 418 -20.38 10.84 -10.92
N ARG A 419 -19.62 11.93 -11.05
CA ARG A 419 -20.07 13.19 -11.67
C ARG A 419 -19.95 13.21 -13.20
N GLY A 420 -19.48 12.13 -13.83
CA GLY A 420 -19.26 12.04 -15.27
C GLY A 420 -18.11 12.91 -15.81
N ILE A 421 -17.26 13.48 -14.94
CA ILE A 421 -16.12 14.31 -15.34
C ILE A 421 -15.05 13.44 -16.00
N TRP A 422 -14.83 12.23 -15.48
CA TRP A 422 -13.89 11.27 -16.02
C TRP A 422 -14.62 10.13 -16.74
N LYS A 423 -14.18 9.82 -17.96
CA LYS A 423 -14.70 8.68 -18.71
C LYS A 423 -14.39 7.37 -17.99
N ILE A 424 -15.41 6.53 -17.84
CA ILE A 424 -15.25 5.17 -17.34
C ILE A 424 -14.61 4.34 -18.46
N LYS A 425 -13.37 3.91 -18.24
CA LYS A 425 -12.69 2.98 -19.14
C LYS A 425 -13.12 1.56 -18.77
N LYS A 426 -13.84 0.90 -19.68
CA LYS A 426 -14.19 -0.51 -19.49
C LYS A 426 -12.93 -1.37 -19.46
N ARG A 427 -12.87 -2.32 -18.52
CA ARG A 427 -11.81 -3.33 -18.47
C ARG A 427 -11.85 -4.17 -19.75
N ALA A 428 -10.67 -4.58 -20.23
CA ALA A 428 -10.57 -5.58 -21.29
C ALA A 428 -10.92 -6.95 -20.68
N ILE A 429 -12.16 -7.41 -20.88
CA ILE A 429 -12.68 -8.68 -20.35
C ILE A 429 -12.30 -9.86 -21.27
N ASN A 430 -11.26 -9.74 -22.11
CA ASN A 430 -11.00 -10.72 -23.17
C ASN A 430 -10.85 -12.16 -22.63
N LYS A 431 -10.00 -12.36 -21.61
CA LYS A 431 -9.75 -13.71 -21.08
C LYS A 431 -10.93 -14.32 -20.33
N ALA A 432 -11.60 -13.56 -19.46
CA ALA A 432 -12.75 -14.10 -18.72
C ALA A 432 -13.92 -14.44 -19.66
N ASN A 433 -14.13 -13.62 -20.69
CA ASN A 433 -15.12 -13.90 -21.73
C ASN A 433 -14.73 -15.12 -22.56
N GLU A 434 -13.47 -15.25 -22.98
CA GLU A 434 -12.98 -16.43 -23.72
C GLU A 434 -13.19 -17.73 -22.91
N ILE A 435 -12.85 -17.72 -21.62
CA ILE A 435 -13.11 -18.86 -20.73
C ILE A 435 -14.62 -19.12 -20.63
N SER A 436 -15.44 -18.09 -20.47
CA SER A 436 -16.90 -18.24 -20.37
C SER A 436 -17.50 -18.86 -21.63
N VAL A 437 -17.10 -18.38 -22.81
CA VAL A 437 -17.56 -18.93 -24.09
C VAL A 437 -17.12 -20.39 -24.23
N LEU A 438 -15.89 -20.73 -23.82
CA LEU A 438 -15.41 -22.11 -23.87
C LEU A 438 -16.21 -23.01 -22.92
N ILE A 439 -16.49 -22.57 -21.68
CA ILE A 439 -17.31 -23.34 -20.74
C ILE A 439 -18.70 -23.61 -21.30
N GLU A 440 -19.38 -22.59 -21.81
CA GLU A 440 -20.75 -22.73 -22.33
C GLU A 440 -20.82 -23.67 -23.54
N ARG A 441 -19.78 -23.66 -24.40
CA ARG A 441 -19.67 -24.65 -25.49
C ARG A 441 -19.62 -26.08 -24.94
N PHE A 442 -18.80 -26.33 -23.91
CA PHE A 442 -18.64 -27.66 -23.35
C PHE A 442 -19.87 -28.12 -22.55
N LYS A 443 -20.56 -27.21 -21.85
CA LYS A 443 -21.89 -27.44 -21.26
C LYS A 443 -22.90 -27.95 -22.26
N SER A 444 -22.95 -27.32 -23.44
CA SER A 444 -23.87 -27.74 -24.51
C SER A 444 -23.57 -29.15 -25.02
N ILE A 445 -22.30 -29.53 -25.12
CA ILE A 445 -21.89 -30.88 -25.54
C ILE A 445 -22.22 -31.90 -24.44
N GLU A 446 -21.93 -31.58 -23.18
CA GLU A 446 -22.26 -32.39 -22.02
C GLU A 446 -23.76 -32.71 -21.98
N ALA A 447 -24.63 -31.70 -22.14
CA ALA A 447 -26.08 -31.90 -22.16
C ALA A 447 -26.50 -32.91 -23.26
N LYS A 448 -25.95 -32.78 -24.47
CA LYS A 448 -26.21 -33.72 -25.57
C LYS A 448 -25.74 -35.15 -25.26
N LEU A 449 -24.60 -35.32 -24.61
CA LEU A 449 -24.11 -36.64 -24.20
C LEU A 449 -25.00 -37.27 -23.13
N ILE A 450 -25.50 -36.47 -22.19
CA ILE A 450 -26.46 -36.91 -21.16
C ILE A 450 -27.77 -37.36 -21.82
N ASP A 451 -28.32 -36.55 -22.74
CA ASP A 451 -29.54 -36.88 -23.47
C ASP A 451 -29.39 -38.15 -24.31
N ALA A 452 -28.20 -38.36 -24.90
CA ALA A 452 -27.85 -39.56 -25.64
C ALA A 452 -27.55 -40.79 -24.76
N LYS A 453 -27.68 -40.68 -23.42
CA LYS A 453 -27.36 -41.74 -22.44
C LYS A 453 -25.93 -42.29 -22.61
N CYS A 454 -24.99 -41.43 -22.99
CA CYS A 454 -23.59 -41.82 -23.13
C CYS A 454 -22.97 -42.19 -21.78
N ASP A 455 -22.00 -43.10 -21.81
CA ASP A 455 -21.26 -43.51 -20.62
C ASP A 455 -20.57 -42.33 -19.93
N ARG A 456 -20.48 -42.39 -18.59
CA ARG A 456 -19.87 -41.33 -17.78
C ARG A 456 -18.42 -41.06 -18.18
N ASN A 457 -17.66 -42.07 -18.64
CA ASN A 457 -16.29 -41.87 -19.09
C ASN A 457 -16.20 -40.96 -20.31
N ASN A 458 -17.21 -40.94 -21.19
CA ASN A 458 -17.24 -40.03 -22.33
C ASN A 458 -17.36 -38.57 -21.88
N ILE A 459 -18.18 -38.31 -20.86
CA ILE A 459 -18.33 -36.97 -20.27
C ILE A 459 -17.05 -36.55 -19.52
N ILE A 460 -16.39 -37.49 -18.83
CA ILE A 460 -15.11 -37.22 -18.17
C ILE A 460 -14.02 -36.88 -19.21
N ASN A 461 -13.95 -37.63 -20.31
CA ASN A 461 -13.01 -37.35 -21.39
C ASN A 461 -13.29 -35.99 -22.04
N LEU A 462 -14.56 -35.63 -22.25
CA LEU A 462 -14.95 -34.31 -22.73
C LEU A 462 -14.40 -33.19 -21.82
N TRP A 463 -14.56 -33.31 -20.50
CA TRP A 463 -14.03 -32.31 -19.55
C TRP A 463 -12.49 -32.32 -19.47
N PHE A 464 -11.85 -33.47 -19.71
CA PHE A 464 -10.39 -33.53 -19.84
C PHE A 464 -9.90 -32.79 -21.11
N ASP A 465 -10.61 -32.92 -22.23
CA ASP A 465 -10.32 -32.21 -23.48
C ASP A 465 -10.56 -30.69 -23.33
N TYR A 466 -11.59 -30.29 -22.58
CA TYR A 466 -11.80 -28.90 -22.17
C TYR A 466 -10.56 -28.34 -21.45
N LEU A 467 -10.03 -29.07 -20.46
CA LEU A 467 -8.84 -28.63 -19.70
C LEU A 467 -7.62 -28.45 -20.60
N ASN A 468 -7.48 -29.28 -21.63
CA ASN A 468 -6.42 -29.16 -22.63
C ASN A 468 -6.61 -27.90 -23.49
N ASN A 469 -7.82 -27.65 -23.97
CA ASN A 469 -8.14 -26.44 -24.74
C ASN A 469 -7.92 -25.16 -23.92
N LEU A 470 -8.24 -25.21 -22.62
CA LEU A 470 -8.07 -24.06 -21.72
C LEU A 470 -6.61 -23.63 -21.57
N ASN A 471 -5.64 -24.54 -21.76
CA ASN A 471 -4.21 -24.22 -21.72
C ASN A 471 -3.78 -23.22 -22.79
N ASN A 472 -4.55 -23.08 -23.87
CA ASN A 472 -4.28 -22.11 -24.93
C ASN A 472 -4.78 -20.69 -24.58
N ILE A 473 -5.62 -20.55 -23.54
CA ILE A 473 -6.23 -19.29 -23.09
C ILE A 473 -5.50 -18.73 -21.84
N ILE A 474 -5.09 -19.62 -20.92
CA ILE A 474 -4.52 -19.27 -19.60
C ILE A 474 -3.08 -19.72 -19.44
#